data_AF-A0A7C5KKP4-F1
#
_entry.id   AF-A0A7C5KKP4-F1
#
_cell.length_a   1.000
_cell.length_b   1.000
_cell.length_c   1.000
_cell.angle_alpha   90.00
_cell.angle_beta   90.00
_cell.angle_gamma   90.00
#
_symmetry.space_group_name_H-M   'P 1'
#
loop_
_entity.id
_entity.type
_entity.pdbx_description
1 polymer ?
#
loop_
_entity_poly.entity_id
_entity_poly.type
_entity_poly.pdbx_seq_one_letter_code
_entity_poly.pdbx_strand_id
1 'polypeptide(L)'
;MQLHFLGVFPPLVALLWQDRFARFTGRSPSASERALLGIATWLAYTLDGLWDVRGAGEGREGLPRRHRFLLRHQGGLVVASLLLLAVGLGLSTQLSMAHLLAAGLASGAVLAYLLLAQAAPRVMRGWFPRELSVGLFFGVAVGLFTLRDMGRDLPALLAFALLCAANGVAISLDEEAEDRLRGDVTFATAHGRLGKVLRRVLHPLLLVLGGGLLVQGGLGVGIWGAGGLGASLGLASVLLGLVPWLVRNRGLRPAAYDLALCAPLLVWVFFKTT
;
A
#
# COMPACT_ATOMS: atom_id res chain seq x y z
N MET A 1 -3.28 -12.59 -13.20
CA MET A 1 -1.85 -12.19 -13.18
C MET A 1 -1.56 -10.88 -13.93
N GLN A 2 -2.33 -10.51 -14.97
CA GLN A 2 -2.16 -9.23 -15.69
C GLN A 2 -2.58 -7.98 -14.89
N LEU A 3 -3.54 -8.09 -13.97
CA LEU A 3 -4.05 -6.99 -13.13
C LEU A 3 -3.01 -6.40 -12.17
N HIS A 4 -2.02 -7.19 -11.74
CA HIS A 4 -0.89 -6.72 -10.93
C HIS A 4 0.02 -5.79 -11.72
N PHE A 5 0.12 -5.97 -13.04
CA PHE A 5 0.92 -5.12 -13.91
C PHE A 5 0.21 -3.83 -14.29
N LEU A 6 -1.13 -3.80 -14.24
CA LEU A 6 -1.93 -2.63 -14.58
C LEU A 6 -2.06 -1.60 -13.44
N GLY A 7 -1.47 -1.87 -12.26
CA GLY A 7 -1.57 -0.99 -11.10
C GLY A 7 -2.96 -0.92 -10.47
N VAL A 8 -3.78 -1.97 -10.63
CA VAL A 8 -5.17 -2.00 -10.14
C VAL A 8 -5.26 -2.38 -8.65
N PHE A 9 -4.28 -3.12 -8.13
CA PHE A 9 -4.29 -3.52 -6.71
C PHE A 9 -4.17 -2.35 -5.73
N PRO A 10 -3.26 -1.37 -5.92
CA PRO A 10 -3.13 -0.26 -4.97
C PRO A 10 -4.45 0.53 -4.80
N PRO A 11 -5.15 0.93 -5.89
CA PRO A 11 -6.47 1.56 -5.76
C PRO A 11 -7.52 0.66 -5.13
N LEU A 12 -7.56 -0.62 -5.50
CA LEU A 12 -8.51 -1.57 -4.92
C LEU A 12 -8.29 -1.71 -3.41
N VAL A 13 -7.05 -1.91 -2.98
CA VAL A 13 -6.67 -1.97 -1.56
C VAL A 13 -7.12 -0.69 -0.87
N ALA A 14 -6.78 0.49 -1.40
CA ALA A 14 -7.18 1.76 -0.80
C ALA A 14 -8.70 1.86 -0.60
N LEU A 15 -9.49 1.53 -1.62
CA LEU A 15 -10.96 1.60 -1.57
C LEU A 15 -11.57 0.58 -0.60
N LEU A 16 -11.03 -0.65 -0.55
CA LEU A 16 -11.49 -1.68 0.38
C LEU A 16 -11.24 -1.29 1.83
N TRP A 17 -10.07 -0.76 2.11
CA TRP A 17 -9.73 -0.28 3.44
C TRP A 17 -10.50 1.00 3.78
N GLN A 18 -10.70 1.92 2.84
CA GLN A 18 -11.56 3.08 3.03
C GLN A 18 -12.99 2.68 3.44
N ASP A 19 -13.57 1.64 2.82
CA ASP A 19 -14.89 1.15 3.22
C ASP A 19 -14.90 0.56 4.64
N ARG A 20 -13.83 -0.14 5.03
CA ARG A 20 -13.69 -0.67 6.40
C ARG A 20 -13.55 0.42 7.44
N PHE A 21 -12.69 1.41 7.16
CA PHE A 21 -12.52 2.54 8.04
C PHE A 21 -13.79 3.39 8.10
N ALA A 22 -14.51 3.58 6.98
CA ALA A 22 -15.79 4.30 6.97
C ALA A 22 -16.82 3.70 7.92
N ARG A 23 -16.92 2.36 7.96
CA ARG A 23 -17.80 1.65 8.90
C ARG A 23 -17.32 1.77 10.34
N PHE A 24 -16.02 1.63 10.56
CA PHE A 24 -15.41 1.73 11.89
C PHE A 24 -15.57 3.12 12.51
N THR A 25 -15.35 4.18 11.71
CA THR A 25 -15.45 5.57 12.18
C THR A 25 -16.88 6.11 12.13
N GLY A 26 -17.76 5.45 11.38
CA GLY A 26 -19.11 5.92 11.06
C GLY A 26 -19.13 7.10 10.08
N ARG A 27 -18.00 7.41 9.43
CA ARG A 27 -17.88 8.47 8.42
C ARG A 27 -17.92 7.83 7.04
N SER A 28 -19.04 7.99 6.33
CA SER A 28 -19.17 7.52 4.94
C SER A 28 -18.58 8.53 3.95
N PRO A 29 -17.55 8.17 3.17
CA PRO A 29 -17.02 9.02 2.11
C PRO A 29 -18.01 9.08 0.94
N SER A 30 -18.17 10.27 0.39
CA SER A 30 -18.89 10.56 -0.85
C SER A 30 -18.27 9.84 -2.05
N ALA A 31 -19.03 9.76 -3.15
CA ALA A 31 -18.54 9.17 -4.40
C ALA A 31 -17.27 9.87 -4.91
N SER A 32 -17.20 11.20 -4.78
CA SER A 32 -16.07 12.01 -5.21
C SER A 32 -14.82 11.75 -4.35
N GLU A 33 -14.96 11.64 -3.03
CA GLU A 33 -13.86 11.28 -2.12
C GLU A 33 -13.32 9.86 -2.40
N ARG A 34 -14.20 8.90 -2.71
CA ARG A 34 -13.80 7.54 -3.14
C ARG A 34 -13.05 7.58 -4.46
N ALA A 35 -13.58 8.28 -5.46
CA ALA A 35 -12.95 8.42 -6.77
C ALA A 35 -11.57 9.09 -6.67
N LEU A 36 -11.46 10.16 -5.88
CA LEU A 36 -10.19 10.86 -5.62
C LEU A 36 -9.14 9.95 -4.98
N LEU A 37 -9.53 9.13 -3.99
CA LEU A 37 -8.63 8.15 -3.39
C LEU A 37 -8.13 7.13 -4.43
N GLY A 38 -9.04 6.58 -5.24
CA GLY A 38 -8.69 5.64 -6.30
C GLY A 38 -7.76 6.24 -7.36
N ILE A 39 -8.03 7.48 -7.77
CA ILE A 39 -7.19 8.22 -8.73
C ILE A 39 -5.82 8.51 -8.12
N ALA A 40 -5.76 9.05 -6.90
CA ALA A 40 -4.51 9.42 -6.26
C ALA A 40 -3.58 8.22 -6.05
N THR A 41 -4.14 7.09 -5.62
CA THR A 41 -3.38 5.85 -5.41
C THR A 41 -2.90 5.23 -6.72
N TRP A 42 -3.72 5.28 -7.78
CA TRP A 42 -3.32 4.81 -9.11
C TRP A 42 -2.22 5.68 -9.70
N LEU A 43 -2.35 7.01 -9.58
CA LEU A 43 -1.35 7.97 -10.04
C LEU A 43 -0.04 7.81 -9.27
N ALA A 44 -0.09 7.73 -7.94
CA ALA A 44 1.11 7.53 -7.12
C ALA A 44 1.87 6.27 -7.54
N TYR A 45 1.16 5.15 -7.68
CA TYR A 45 1.76 3.89 -8.13
C TYR A 45 2.34 3.96 -9.56
N THR A 46 1.56 4.51 -10.50
CA THR A 46 1.95 4.54 -11.91
C THR A 46 3.10 5.50 -12.15
N LEU A 47 3.09 6.67 -11.52
CA LEU A 47 4.15 7.68 -11.65
C LEU A 47 5.45 7.19 -11.02
N ASP A 48 5.39 6.59 -9.83
CA ASP A 48 6.55 5.98 -9.16
C ASP A 48 7.20 4.91 -10.06
N GLY A 49 6.38 4.03 -10.66
CA GLY A 49 6.86 3.02 -11.61
C GLY A 49 7.41 3.60 -12.92
N LEU A 50 6.73 4.58 -13.53
CA LEU A 50 7.22 5.24 -14.75
C LEU A 50 8.55 5.95 -14.53
N TRP A 51 8.73 6.49 -13.32
CA TRP A 51 9.96 7.17 -12.96
C TRP A 51 11.12 6.19 -12.72
N ASP A 52 10.87 5.08 -12.02
CA ASP A 52 11.85 4.00 -11.84
C ASP A 52 12.33 3.45 -13.21
N VAL A 53 11.39 3.34 -14.16
CA VAL A 53 11.69 2.86 -15.52
C VAL A 53 12.52 3.85 -16.35
N ARG A 54 12.27 5.16 -16.26
CA ARG A 54 13.03 6.19 -17.01
C ARG A 54 14.51 6.25 -16.59
N GLY A 55 14.81 5.95 -15.33
CA GLY A 55 16.18 5.90 -14.83
C GLY A 55 16.96 4.64 -15.23
N ALA A 56 16.26 3.57 -15.60
CA ALA A 56 16.84 2.32 -16.06
C ALA A 56 16.90 2.32 -17.59
N GLY A 57 18.00 2.82 -18.16
CA GLY A 57 18.21 2.88 -19.62
C GLY A 57 17.90 1.56 -20.36
N GLU A 58 17.52 1.68 -21.62
CA GLU A 58 17.18 0.57 -22.52
C GLU A 58 18.37 -0.41 -22.61
N GLY A 59 18.25 -1.60 -22.02
CA GLY A 59 19.31 -2.63 -22.12
C GLY A 59 19.49 -3.57 -20.92
N ARG A 60 18.74 -3.42 -19.83
CA ARG A 60 18.89 -4.34 -18.68
C ARG A 60 18.11 -5.65 -18.87
N GLU A 61 18.82 -6.69 -19.32
CA GLU A 61 18.34 -8.07 -19.25
C GLU A 61 17.93 -8.41 -17.80
N GLY A 62 16.77 -9.03 -17.58
CA GLY A 62 16.28 -9.41 -16.24
C GLY A 62 15.29 -8.46 -15.56
N LEU A 63 14.67 -7.52 -16.27
CA LEU A 63 13.58 -6.69 -15.74
C LEU A 63 12.38 -7.57 -15.28
N PRO A 64 11.77 -7.32 -14.10
CA PRO A 64 10.59 -8.05 -13.69
C PRO A 64 9.47 -7.74 -14.67
N ARG A 65 8.50 -8.65 -14.76
CA ARG A 65 7.37 -8.51 -15.69
C ARG A 65 6.64 -7.17 -15.55
N ARG A 66 6.60 -6.57 -14.35
CA ARG A 66 5.99 -5.24 -14.09
C ARG A 66 6.69 -4.08 -14.80
N HIS A 67 8.02 -4.03 -14.76
CA HIS A 67 8.77 -2.95 -15.42
C HIS A 67 8.76 -3.09 -16.94
N ARG A 68 8.76 -4.33 -17.46
CA ARG A 68 8.58 -4.57 -18.90
C ARG A 68 7.23 -4.07 -19.41
N PHE A 69 6.17 -4.23 -18.61
CA PHE A 69 4.85 -3.71 -18.95
C PHE A 69 4.85 -2.18 -18.97
N LEU A 70 5.42 -1.53 -17.94
CA LEU A 70 5.53 -0.08 -17.86
C LEU A 70 6.33 0.51 -19.04
N LEU A 71 7.48 -0.09 -19.39
CA LEU A 71 8.28 0.30 -20.56
C LEU A 71 7.47 0.21 -21.86
N ARG A 72 6.79 -0.92 -22.07
CA ARG A 72 6.03 -1.18 -23.30
C ARG A 72 4.84 -0.23 -23.48
N HIS A 73 4.23 0.22 -22.40
CA HIS A 73 3.00 1.03 -22.42
C HIS A 73 3.19 2.44 -21.88
N GLN A 74 4.44 2.93 -21.77
CA GLN A 74 4.76 4.21 -21.12
C GLN A 74 3.94 5.39 -21.68
N GLY A 75 3.79 5.50 -23.00
CA GLY A 75 3.06 6.59 -23.63
C GLY A 75 1.58 6.59 -23.25
N GLY A 76 0.94 5.42 -23.32
CA GLY A 76 -0.45 5.26 -22.91
C GLY A 76 -0.66 5.52 -21.41
N LEU A 77 0.28 5.10 -20.57
CA LEU A 77 0.22 5.33 -19.12
C LEU A 77 0.41 6.81 -18.76
N VAL A 78 1.25 7.55 -19.50
CA VAL A 78 1.40 9.01 -19.32
C VAL A 78 0.09 9.71 -19.71
N VAL A 79 -0.49 9.38 -20.87
CA VAL A 79 -1.77 9.96 -21.30
C VAL A 79 -2.88 9.64 -20.28
N ALA A 80 -2.99 8.38 -19.84
CA ALA A 80 -3.96 7.99 -18.82
C ALA A 80 -3.74 8.74 -17.49
N SER A 81 -2.48 8.94 -17.08
CA SER A 81 -2.14 9.73 -15.89
C SER A 81 -2.59 11.18 -16.01
N LEU A 82 -2.36 11.82 -17.16
CA LEU A 82 -2.80 13.20 -17.39
C LEU A 82 -4.32 13.33 -17.39
N LEU A 83 -5.03 12.38 -18.02
CA LEU A 83 -6.49 12.36 -18.02
C LEU A 83 -7.05 12.17 -16.61
N LEU A 84 -6.54 11.20 -15.85
CA LEU A 84 -6.97 10.96 -14.47
C LEU A 84 -6.62 12.11 -13.54
N LEU A 85 -5.48 12.79 -13.75
CA LEU A 85 -5.14 14.01 -13.04
C LEU A 85 -6.16 15.12 -13.32
N ALA A 86 -6.52 15.34 -14.58
CA ALA A 86 -7.54 16.34 -14.93
C ALA A 86 -8.90 16.03 -14.30
N VAL A 87 -9.33 14.76 -14.32
CA VAL A 87 -10.55 14.30 -13.63
C VAL A 87 -10.45 14.52 -12.12
N GLY A 88 -9.31 14.18 -11.52
CA GLY A 88 -9.06 14.39 -10.09
C GLY A 88 -9.13 15.87 -9.70
N LEU A 89 -8.57 16.77 -10.51
CA LEU A 89 -8.68 18.22 -10.29
C LEU A 89 -10.13 18.69 -10.39
N GLY A 90 -10.88 18.22 -11.38
CA GLY A 90 -12.32 18.50 -11.51
C GLY A 90 -13.14 18.00 -10.32
N LEU A 91 -12.85 16.82 -9.78
CA LEU A 91 -13.52 16.30 -8.59
C LEU A 91 -13.11 17.03 -7.31
N SER A 92 -11.88 17.56 -7.26
CA SER A 92 -11.38 18.27 -6.07
C SER A 92 -12.15 19.56 -5.77
N THR A 93 -12.84 20.14 -6.75
CA THR A 93 -13.70 21.33 -6.55
C THR A 93 -14.94 21.03 -5.69
N GLN A 94 -15.25 19.75 -5.47
CA GLN A 94 -16.35 19.31 -4.61
C GLN A 94 -15.92 19.09 -3.16
N LEU A 95 -14.61 19.17 -2.87
CA LEU A 95 -14.09 19.06 -1.51
C LEU A 95 -14.30 20.36 -0.74
N SER A 96 -14.48 20.24 0.58
CA SER A 96 -14.36 21.41 1.44
C SER A 96 -12.93 21.91 1.44
N MET A 97 -12.75 23.22 1.70
CA MET A 97 -11.42 23.83 1.75
C MET A 97 -10.47 23.10 2.70
N ALA A 98 -10.97 22.64 3.86
CA ALA A 98 -10.17 21.88 4.81
C ALA A 98 -9.66 20.54 4.23
N HIS A 99 -10.53 19.77 3.54
CA HIS A 99 -10.11 18.53 2.89
C HIS A 99 -9.18 18.81 1.71
N LEU A 100 -9.39 19.89 0.95
CA LEU A 100 -8.52 20.28 -0.15
C LEU A 100 -7.10 20.62 0.35
N LEU A 101 -6.99 21.40 1.42
CA LEU A 101 -5.70 21.73 2.03
C LEU A 101 -5.01 20.48 2.59
N ALA A 102 -5.74 19.61 3.30
CA ALA A 102 -5.18 18.38 3.83
C ALA A 102 -4.72 17.42 2.71
N ALA A 103 -5.51 17.28 1.64
CA ALA A 103 -5.16 16.50 0.46
C ALA A 103 -3.93 17.07 -0.25
N GLY A 104 -3.85 18.39 -0.41
CA GLY A 104 -2.74 19.11 -1.02
C GLY A 104 -1.45 18.95 -0.21
N LEU A 105 -1.53 19.09 1.12
CA LEU A 105 -0.38 18.88 2.02
C LEU A 105 0.11 17.43 1.96
N ALA A 106 -0.80 16.45 2.04
CA ALA A 106 -0.44 15.04 1.96
C ALA A 106 0.21 14.70 0.61
N SER A 107 -0.38 15.14 -0.50
CA SER A 107 0.15 14.91 -1.85
C SER A 107 1.49 15.61 -2.05
N GLY A 108 1.62 16.84 -1.55
CA GLY A 108 2.87 17.61 -1.57
C GLY A 108 4.00 16.93 -0.79
N ALA A 109 3.69 16.37 0.39
CA ALA A 109 4.66 15.62 1.19
C ALA A 109 5.14 14.35 0.47
N VAL A 110 4.23 13.61 -0.16
CA VAL A 110 4.58 12.42 -0.98
C VAL A 110 5.47 12.82 -2.15
N LEU A 111 5.10 13.87 -2.88
CA LEU A 111 5.90 14.35 -4.02
C LEU A 111 7.28 14.82 -3.56
N ALA A 112 7.37 15.57 -2.46
CA ALA A 112 8.63 16.00 -1.89
C ALA A 112 9.51 14.80 -1.50
N TYR A 113 8.94 13.77 -0.87
CA TYR A 113 9.67 12.54 -0.56
C TYR A 113 10.20 11.86 -1.84
N LEU A 114 9.35 11.70 -2.87
CA LEU A 114 9.77 11.07 -4.13
C LEU A 114 10.91 11.84 -4.80
N LEU A 115 10.83 13.17 -4.85
CA LEU A 115 11.89 14.02 -5.42
C LEU A 115 13.20 13.91 -4.61
N LEU A 116 13.12 13.98 -3.29
CA LEU A 116 14.29 13.82 -2.41
C LEU A 116 14.91 12.43 -2.53
N ALA A 117 14.06 11.39 -2.57
CA ALA A 117 14.48 10.00 -2.74
C ALA A 117 15.14 9.73 -4.09
N GLN A 118 14.95 10.60 -5.07
CA GLN A 118 15.68 10.55 -6.34
C GLN A 118 16.95 11.39 -6.35
N ALA A 119 16.92 12.57 -5.73
CA ALA A 119 18.10 13.41 -5.64
C ALA A 119 19.21 12.74 -4.81
N ALA A 120 18.85 12.01 -3.76
CA ALA A 120 19.79 11.33 -2.86
C ALA A 120 19.30 9.92 -2.47
N PRO A 121 19.25 8.95 -3.40
CA PRO A 121 18.59 7.67 -3.18
C PRO A 121 19.20 6.84 -2.06
N ARG A 122 20.54 6.85 -1.92
CA ARG A 122 21.23 6.11 -0.85
C ARG A 122 20.96 6.68 0.53
N VAL A 123 20.88 8.01 0.64
CA VAL A 123 20.67 8.71 1.92
C VAL A 123 19.20 8.58 2.33
N MET A 124 18.30 8.99 1.43
CA MET A 124 16.87 9.03 1.73
C MET A 124 16.28 7.64 1.92
N ARG A 125 16.59 6.68 1.04
CA ARG A 125 16.06 5.30 1.17
C ARG A 125 16.78 4.49 2.26
N GLY A 126 17.95 4.96 2.71
CA GLY A 126 18.63 4.44 3.90
C GLY A 126 17.96 4.89 5.20
N TRP A 127 17.62 6.18 5.32
CA TRP A 127 16.99 6.71 6.53
C TRP A 127 15.48 6.46 6.60
N PHE A 128 14.79 6.64 5.46
CA PHE A 128 13.34 6.47 5.34
C PHE A 128 13.00 5.54 4.16
N PRO A 129 12.88 4.23 4.43
CA PRO A 129 12.62 3.23 3.41
C PRO A 129 11.35 3.54 2.62
N ARG A 130 11.38 3.28 1.30
CA ARG A 130 10.24 3.50 0.40
C ARG A 130 9.00 2.75 0.88
N GLU A 131 9.19 1.56 1.43
CA GLU A 131 8.14 0.69 1.94
C GLU A 131 7.36 1.34 3.08
N LEU A 132 8.06 2.05 3.99
CA LEU A 132 7.41 2.81 5.07
C LEU A 132 6.64 4.01 4.53
N SER A 133 7.20 4.68 3.52
CA SER A 133 6.56 5.82 2.84
C SER A 133 5.25 5.42 2.18
N VAL A 134 5.23 4.28 1.48
CA VAL A 134 4.03 3.71 0.86
C VAL A 134 3.00 3.37 1.95
N GLY A 135 3.42 2.74 3.04
CA GLY A 135 2.53 2.44 4.16
C GLY A 135 1.87 3.69 4.75
N LEU A 136 2.65 4.74 5.01
CA LEU A 136 2.12 6.02 5.49
C LEU A 136 1.20 6.68 4.48
N PHE A 137 1.53 6.63 3.18
CA PHE A 137 0.66 7.15 2.13
C PHE A 137 -0.73 6.50 2.19
N PHE A 138 -0.81 5.17 2.29
CA PHE A 138 -2.09 4.48 2.42
C PHE A 138 -2.85 4.87 3.70
N GLY A 139 -2.15 4.94 4.84
CA GLY A 139 -2.76 5.35 6.11
C GLY A 139 -3.34 6.77 6.04
N VAL A 140 -2.57 7.72 5.52
CA VAL A 140 -3.00 9.11 5.37
C VAL A 140 -4.13 9.22 4.34
N ALA A 141 -4.01 8.57 3.19
CA ALA A 141 -4.98 8.67 2.10
C ALA A 141 -6.34 8.10 2.50
N VAL A 142 -6.38 6.98 3.22
CA VAL A 142 -7.61 6.44 3.79
C VAL A 142 -8.13 7.36 4.89
N GLY A 143 -7.27 7.74 5.84
CA GLY A 143 -7.62 8.59 6.97
C GLY A 143 -8.20 9.94 6.57
N LEU A 144 -7.70 10.55 5.48
CA LEU A 144 -8.13 11.86 4.98
C LEU A 144 -9.66 11.98 4.82
N PHE A 145 -10.32 10.88 4.44
CA PHE A 145 -11.77 10.88 4.16
C PHE A 145 -12.59 10.09 5.19
N THR A 146 -11.94 9.34 6.09
CA THR A 146 -12.64 8.50 7.08
C THR A 146 -12.39 8.91 8.52
N LEU A 147 -11.36 9.70 8.82
CA LEU A 147 -11.02 10.11 10.18
C LEU A 147 -12.15 10.94 10.79
N ARG A 148 -12.57 10.58 12.00
CA ARG A 148 -13.60 11.32 12.76
C ARG A 148 -13.07 11.74 14.12
N ASP A 149 -12.39 10.85 14.81
CA ASP A 149 -11.80 11.08 16.13
C ASP A 149 -10.33 10.67 16.10
N MET A 150 -9.43 11.64 16.27
CA MET A 150 -7.99 11.37 16.17
C MET A 150 -7.50 10.42 17.28
N GLY A 151 -8.03 10.49 18.50
CA GLY A 151 -7.59 9.65 19.61
C GLY A 151 -7.95 8.18 19.39
N ARG A 152 -9.18 7.94 18.91
CA ARG A 152 -9.70 6.59 18.69
C ARG A 152 -9.27 5.98 17.35
N ASP A 153 -9.28 6.77 16.28
CA ASP A 153 -9.15 6.26 14.92
C ASP A 153 -7.68 6.16 14.46
N LEU A 154 -6.79 7.02 14.99
CA LEU A 154 -5.37 7.06 14.62
C LEU A 154 -4.63 5.73 14.88
N PRO A 155 -4.79 5.04 16.02
CA PRO A 155 -4.12 3.76 16.25
C PRO A 155 -4.45 2.71 15.18
N ALA A 156 -5.70 2.67 14.72
CA ALA A 156 -6.13 1.74 13.67
C ALA A 156 -5.53 2.13 12.30
N LEU A 157 -5.50 3.43 11.97
CA LEU A 157 -4.86 3.93 10.74
C LEU A 157 -3.35 3.65 10.74
N LEU A 158 -2.68 3.79 11.88
CA LEU A 158 -1.27 3.45 12.05
C LEU A 158 -1.03 1.95 11.89
N ALA A 159 -1.89 1.10 12.48
CA ALA A 159 -1.82 -0.35 12.29
C ALA A 159 -1.98 -0.73 10.82
N PHE A 160 -2.91 -0.10 10.09
CA PHE A 160 -3.08 -0.28 8.66
C PHE A 160 -1.87 0.20 7.85
N ALA A 161 -1.30 1.36 8.19
CA ALA A 161 -0.09 1.89 7.54
C ALA A 161 1.10 0.94 7.75
N LEU A 162 1.29 0.43 8.96
CA LEU A 162 2.32 -0.55 9.29
C LEU A 162 2.11 -1.88 8.57
N LEU A 163 0.86 -2.31 8.40
CA LEU A 163 0.52 -3.51 7.63
C LEU A 163 0.89 -3.35 6.14
N CYS A 164 0.59 -2.18 5.55
CA CYS A 164 0.99 -1.86 4.18
C CYS A 164 2.52 -1.77 4.05
N ALA A 165 3.22 -1.18 5.02
CA ALA A 165 4.67 -1.16 5.06
C ALA A 165 5.25 -2.58 5.18
N ALA A 166 4.67 -3.43 6.01
CA ALA A 166 5.08 -4.82 6.19
C ALA A 166 4.91 -5.64 4.89
N ASN A 167 3.82 -5.41 4.14
CA ASN A 167 3.65 -5.97 2.80
C ASN A 167 4.78 -5.52 1.86
N GLY A 168 5.07 -4.22 1.79
CA GLY A 168 6.16 -3.69 0.95
C GLY A 168 7.53 -4.26 1.33
N VAL A 169 7.80 -4.36 2.63
CA VAL A 169 9.03 -4.97 3.16
C VAL A 169 9.11 -6.46 2.79
N ALA A 170 8.02 -7.22 2.91
CA ALA A 170 8.00 -8.63 2.55
C ALA A 170 8.31 -8.83 1.06
N ILE A 171 7.76 -7.97 0.19
CA ILE A 171 8.08 -7.95 -1.25
C ILE A 171 9.56 -7.63 -1.46
N SER A 172 10.09 -6.56 -0.85
CA SER A 172 11.51 -6.18 -0.95
C SER A 172 12.45 -7.30 -0.50
N LEU A 173 12.11 -8.03 0.57
CA LEU A 173 12.89 -9.16 1.04
C LEU A 173 12.86 -10.32 0.03
N ASP A 174 11.71 -10.65 -0.55
CA ASP A 174 11.64 -11.73 -1.54
C ASP A 174 12.30 -11.38 -2.89
N GLU A 175 12.36 -10.10 -3.23
CA GLU A 175 12.96 -9.59 -4.48
C GLU A 175 14.41 -9.09 -4.32
N GLU A 176 15.00 -9.19 -3.11
CA GLU A 176 16.33 -8.65 -2.78
C GLU A 176 17.42 -9.02 -3.80
N ALA A 177 17.44 -10.26 -4.29
CA ALA A 177 18.42 -10.72 -5.26
C ALA A 177 18.27 -9.99 -6.60
N GLU A 178 17.04 -9.76 -7.05
CA GLU A 178 16.75 -9.02 -8.27
C GLU A 178 17.05 -7.52 -8.12
N ASP A 179 16.73 -6.95 -6.96
CA ASP A 179 17.02 -5.55 -6.65
C ASP A 179 18.54 -5.28 -6.61
N ARG A 180 19.32 -6.21 -6.03
CA ARG A 180 20.80 -6.13 -6.02
C ARG A 180 21.36 -6.14 -7.45
N LEU A 181 20.83 -6.97 -8.34
CA LEU A 181 21.26 -7.02 -9.74
C LEU A 181 20.99 -5.71 -10.49
N ARG A 182 19.96 -4.95 -10.08
CA ARG A 182 19.60 -3.65 -10.68
C ARG A 182 20.34 -2.47 -10.05
N GLY A 183 20.98 -2.68 -8.90
CA GLY A 183 21.55 -1.59 -8.11
C GLY A 183 20.48 -0.75 -7.42
N ASP A 184 19.26 -1.28 -7.24
CA ASP A 184 18.17 -0.59 -6.57
C ASP A 184 18.41 -0.55 -5.06
N VAL A 185 18.21 0.63 -4.47
CA VAL A 185 18.26 0.82 -3.02
C VAL A 185 16.84 0.59 -2.48
N THR A 186 16.63 -0.55 -1.85
CA THR A 186 15.41 -0.97 -1.13
C THR A 186 15.78 -1.31 0.31
N PHE A 187 14.79 -1.53 1.19
CA PHE A 187 15.09 -1.87 2.59
C PHE A 187 16.04 -3.07 2.70
N ALA A 188 15.79 -4.11 1.91
CA ALA A 188 16.56 -5.34 1.91
C ALA A 188 18.01 -5.14 1.43
N THR A 189 18.23 -4.27 0.43
CA THR A 189 19.59 -4.02 -0.11
C THR A 189 20.39 -3.04 0.74
N ALA A 190 19.72 -2.03 1.33
CA ALA A 190 20.36 -1.02 2.18
C ALA A 190 20.79 -1.56 3.55
N HIS A 191 20.03 -2.50 4.13
CA HIS A 191 20.25 -2.96 5.51
C HIS A 191 20.50 -4.46 5.62
N GLY A 192 21.54 -5.00 4.98
CA GLY A 192 21.76 -6.44 4.85
C GLY A 192 21.73 -7.28 6.16
N ARG A 193 22.15 -6.74 7.32
CA ARG A 193 22.03 -7.44 8.61
C ARG A 193 20.59 -7.41 9.16
N LEU A 194 19.96 -6.24 9.18
CA LEU A 194 18.58 -6.08 9.64
C LEU A 194 17.60 -6.82 8.71
N GLY A 195 17.82 -6.80 7.40
CA GLY A 195 17.01 -7.54 6.44
C GLY A 195 17.02 -9.06 6.69
N LYS A 196 18.16 -9.64 7.07
CA LYS A 196 18.24 -11.07 7.46
C LYS A 196 17.46 -11.38 8.73
N VAL A 197 17.53 -10.50 9.74
CA VAL A 197 16.73 -10.64 10.98
C VAL A 197 15.26 -10.51 10.66
N LEU A 198 14.89 -9.47 9.90
CA LEU A 198 13.51 -9.18 9.55
C LEU A 198 12.90 -10.30 8.71
N ARG A 199 13.64 -10.90 7.78
CA ARG A 199 13.20 -12.09 7.04
C ARG A 199 12.82 -13.26 7.95
N ARG A 200 13.50 -13.44 9.08
CA ARG A 200 13.20 -14.50 10.05
C ARG A 200 12.04 -14.14 10.98
N VAL A 201 11.92 -12.87 11.36
CA VAL A 201 10.98 -12.42 12.40
C VAL A 201 9.66 -11.90 11.84
N LEU A 202 9.65 -11.30 10.65
CA LEU A 202 8.48 -10.61 10.08
C LEU A 202 7.27 -11.55 9.96
N HIS A 203 7.43 -12.70 9.30
CA HIS A 203 6.30 -13.61 9.08
C HIS A 203 5.75 -14.22 10.38
N PRO A 204 6.57 -14.75 11.31
CA PRO A 204 6.08 -15.17 12.62
C PRO A 204 5.39 -14.05 13.40
N LEU A 205 5.95 -12.83 13.37
CA LEU A 205 5.37 -11.67 14.04
C LEU A 205 3.99 -11.33 13.47
N LEU A 206 3.86 -11.32 12.14
CA LEU A 206 2.58 -11.10 11.45
C LEU A 206 1.54 -12.18 11.78
N LEU A 207 1.97 -13.44 11.91
CA LEU A 207 1.09 -14.54 12.33
C LEU A 207 0.60 -14.37 13.77
N VAL A 208 1.50 -14.04 14.70
CA VAL A 208 1.16 -13.89 16.12
C VAL A 208 0.26 -12.67 16.33
N LEU A 209 0.64 -11.51 15.81
CA LEU A 209 -0.16 -10.29 15.93
C LEU A 209 -1.49 -10.44 15.18
N GLY A 210 -1.45 -10.99 13.97
CA GLY A 210 -2.64 -11.21 13.16
C GLY A 210 -3.62 -12.19 13.81
N GLY A 211 -3.11 -13.29 14.36
CA GLY A 211 -3.90 -14.27 15.11
C GLY A 211 -4.54 -13.66 16.36
N GLY A 212 -3.78 -12.85 17.11
CA GLY A 212 -4.31 -12.13 18.27
C GLY A 212 -5.45 -11.18 17.89
N LEU A 213 -5.31 -10.43 16.80
CA LEU A 213 -6.35 -9.53 16.29
C LEU A 213 -7.58 -10.27 15.77
N LEU A 214 -7.40 -11.44 15.15
CA LEU A 214 -8.52 -12.30 14.73
C LEU A 214 -9.29 -12.83 15.94
N VAL A 215 -8.60 -13.29 16.99
CA VAL A 215 -9.23 -13.77 18.22
C VAL A 215 -10.00 -12.64 18.91
N GLN A 216 -9.38 -11.47 19.06
CA GLN A 216 -10.05 -10.27 19.60
C GLN A 216 -11.30 -9.89 18.78
N GLY A 217 -11.17 -9.83 17.45
CA GLY A 217 -12.27 -9.51 16.55
C GLY A 217 -13.40 -10.53 16.58
N GLY A 218 -13.08 -11.83 16.65
CA GLY A 218 -14.08 -12.91 16.71
C GLY A 218 -14.80 -12.99 18.05
N LEU A 219 -14.13 -12.65 19.15
CA LEU A 219 -14.74 -12.55 20.47
C LEU A 219 -15.55 -11.27 20.66
N GLY A 220 -15.49 -10.32 19.72
CA GLY A 220 -16.10 -9.00 19.85
C GLY A 220 -15.45 -8.15 20.96
N VAL A 221 -14.24 -8.51 21.40
CA VAL A 221 -13.51 -7.86 22.49
C VAL A 221 -12.37 -7.03 21.90
N GLY A 222 -12.32 -5.74 22.21
CA GLY A 222 -11.17 -4.90 21.88
C GLY A 222 -11.51 -3.47 21.46
N ILE A 223 -10.47 -2.64 21.41
CA ILE A 223 -10.52 -1.20 21.15
C ILE A 223 -10.98 -0.88 19.72
N TRP A 224 -10.83 -1.83 18.80
CA TRP A 224 -11.20 -1.69 17.38
C TRP A 224 -12.59 -2.27 17.05
N GLY A 225 -13.38 -2.52 18.10
CA GLY A 225 -14.80 -2.89 18.08
C GLY A 225 -15.09 -4.29 17.56
N ALA A 226 -16.30 -4.78 17.84
CA ALA A 226 -16.87 -6.01 17.28
C ALA A 226 -17.16 -5.95 15.75
N GLY A 227 -16.50 -5.05 15.02
CA GLY A 227 -16.94 -4.52 13.74
C GLY A 227 -15.95 -4.68 12.60
N GLY A 228 -15.50 -5.91 12.32
CA GLY A 228 -14.84 -6.30 11.07
C GLY A 228 -13.47 -5.68 10.74
N LEU A 229 -13.08 -4.52 11.31
CA LEU A 229 -11.79 -3.88 11.04
C LEU A 229 -10.63 -4.65 11.68
N GLY A 230 -10.74 -4.98 12.97
CA GLY A 230 -9.77 -5.83 13.66
C GLY A 230 -9.62 -7.20 13.00
N ALA A 231 -10.74 -7.81 12.58
CA ALA A 231 -10.74 -9.06 11.82
C ALA A 231 -10.07 -8.91 10.44
N SER A 232 -10.27 -7.77 9.75
CA SER A 232 -9.61 -7.50 8.46
C SER A 232 -8.11 -7.29 8.61
N LEU A 233 -7.67 -6.53 9.63
CA LEU A 233 -6.25 -6.33 9.96
C LEU A 233 -5.59 -7.66 10.36
N GLY A 234 -6.28 -8.44 11.19
CA GLY A 234 -5.83 -9.76 11.62
C GLY A 234 -5.70 -10.73 10.45
N LEU A 235 -6.75 -10.84 9.62
CA LEU A 235 -6.74 -11.72 8.45
C LEU A 235 -5.66 -11.33 7.44
N ALA A 236 -5.53 -10.04 7.11
CA ALA A 236 -4.48 -9.56 6.22
C ALA A 236 -3.08 -9.88 6.78
N SER A 237 -2.85 -9.65 8.07
CA SER A 237 -1.58 -9.96 8.73
C SER A 237 -1.26 -11.45 8.67
N VAL A 238 -2.24 -12.31 8.98
CA VAL A 238 -2.06 -13.77 8.89
C VAL A 238 -1.77 -14.21 7.46
N LEU A 239 -2.55 -13.72 6.48
CA LEU A 239 -2.34 -14.06 5.08
C LEU A 239 -0.96 -13.62 4.59
N LEU A 240 -0.51 -12.40 4.91
CA LEU A 240 0.84 -11.92 4.62
C LEU A 240 1.91 -12.79 5.29
N GLY A 241 1.70 -13.17 6.55
CA GLY A 241 2.53 -14.11 7.27
C GLY A 241 2.65 -15.42 6.49
N LEU A 242 1.53 -16.00 6.06
CA LEU A 242 1.45 -17.31 5.43
C LEU A 242 2.05 -17.42 4.02
N VAL A 243 2.24 -16.31 3.28
CA VAL A 243 2.70 -16.32 1.88
C VAL A 243 3.96 -17.16 1.62
N PRO A 244 5.05 -17.08 2.40
CA PRO A 244 6.27 -17.85 2.13
C PRO A 244 6.05 -19.36 2.15
N TRP A 245 5.06 -19.82 2.92
CA TRP A 245 4.70 -21.22 3.08
C TRP A 245 3.65 -21.66 2.05
N LEU A 246 2.65 -20.84 1.77
CA LEU A 246 1.58 -21.16 0.82
C LEU A 246 2.02 -21.02 -0.65
N VAL A 247 2.89 -20.07 -0.96
CA VAL A 247 3.31 -19.76 -2.33
C VAL A 247 4.78 -20.14 -2.52
N ARG A 248 4.98 -21.38 -2.98
CA ARG A 248 6.31 -21.94 -3.24
C ARG A 248 7.02 -21.27 -4.42
N ASN A 249 6.28 -20.81 -5.42
CA ASN A 249 6.83 -20.10 -6.57
C ASN A 249 7.14 -18.65 -6.20
N ARG A 250 8.43 -18.32 -6.05
CA ARG A 250 8.90 -16.96 -5.69
C ARG A 250 8.40 -15.88 -6.63
N GLY A 251 8.27 -16.16 -7.94
CA GLY A 251 7.78 -15.19 -8.91
C GLY A 251 6.30 -14.81 -8.76
N LEU A 252 5.53 -15.54 -7.95
CA LEU A 252 4.13 -15.25 -7.64
C LEU A 252 3.93 -14.61 -6.25
N ARG A 253 4.96 -14.61 -5.40
CA ARG A 253 4.85 -14.10 -4.03
C ARG A 253 4.49 -12.60 -3.95
N PRO A 254 5.04 -11.70 -4.78
CA PRO A 254 4.65 -10.29 -4.75
C PRO A 254 3.13 -10.10 -4.93
N ALA A 255 2.57 -10.75 -5.94
CA ALA A 255 1.12 -10.71 -6.17
C ALA A 255 0.32 -11.34 -5.03
N ALA A 256 0.85 -12.37 -4.36
CA ALA A 256 0.20 -12.98 -3.21
C ALA A 256 0.21 -12.07 -1.97
N TYR A 257 1.30 -11.33 -1.74
CA TYR A 257 1.35 -10.32 -0.69
C TYR A 257 0.32 -9.20 -0.94
N ASP A 258 0.20 -8.70 -2.16
CA ASP A 258 -0.81 -7.69 -2.51
C ASP A 258 -2.24 -8.21 -2.36
N LEU A 259 -2.48 -9.46 -2.76
CA LEU A 259 -3.77 -10.13 -2.55
C LEU A 259 -4.12 -10.27 -1.06
N ALA A 260 -3.13 -10.49 -0.19
CA ALA A 260 -3.38 -10.57 1.25
C ALA A 260 -3.91 -9.24 1.82
N LEU A 261 -3.52 -8.08 1.25
CA LEU A 261 -4.09 -6.79 1.63
C LEU A 261 -5.55 -6.62 1.19
N CYS A 262 -6.06 -7.46 0.29
CA CYS A 262 -7.47 -7.51 -0.07
C CYS A 262 -8.33 -8.31 0.95
N ALA A 263 -7.77 -8.73 2.08
CA ALA A 263 -8.50 -9.44 3.15
C ALA A 263 -9.85 -8.81 3.58
N PRO A 264 -10.05 -7.48 3.57
CA PRO A 264 -11.37 -6.89 3.80
C PRO A 264 -12.49 -7.50 2.94
N LEU A 265 -12.21 -7.94 1.71
CA LEU A 265 -13.18 -8.62 0.85
C LEU A 265 -13.65 -9.95 1.44
N LEU A 266 -12.72 -10.76 1.95
CA LEU A 266 -13.03 -12.05 2.55
C LEU A 266 -13.84 -11.88 3.82
N VAL A 267 -13.43 -10.95 4.69
CA VAL A 267 -14.20 -10.60 5.89
C VAL A 267 -15.60 -10.11 5.51
N TRP A 268 -15.78 -9.46 4.35
CA TRP A 268 -17.08 -8.97 3.91
C TRP A 268 -18.01 -10.11 3.48
N VAL A 269 -17.46 -11.10 2.80
CA VAL A 269 -18.20 -12.30 2.37
C VAL A 269 -18.61 -13.15 3.58
N PHE A 270 -17.72 -13.33 4.56
CA PHE A 270 -17.97 -14.23 5.70
C PHE A 270 -18.76 -13.59 6.84
N PHE A 271 -18.62 -12.28 7.08
CA PHE A 271 -19.37 -11.57 8.13
C PHE A 271 -20.58 -10.82 7.55
N LYS A 272 -21.29 -11.44 6.60
CA LYS A 272 -22.51 -10.91 5.96
C LYS A 272 -23.72 -11.02 6.91
N THR A 273 -23.61 -10.45 8.10
CA THR A 273 -24.61 -10.45 9.18
C THR A 273 -24.15 -9.34 10.13
N THR A 274 -24.85 -8.26 10.43
CA THR A 274 -26.27 -7.89 10.47
C THR A 274 -26.32 -6.36 10.50
#